data_AF-A0A8T3P8C8-F1
#
_entry.id   AF-A0A8T3P8C8-F1
#
_cell.length_a   1.000
_cell.length_b   1.000
_cell.length_c   1.000
_cell.angle_alpha   90.00
_cell.angle_beta   90.00
_cell.angle_gamma   90.00
#
_symmetry.space_group_name_H-M   'P 1'
#
loop_
_entity.id
_entity.type
_entity.pdbx_description
1 polymer ?
#
loop_
_entity_poly.entity_id
_entity_poly.type
_entity_poly.pdbx_seq_one_letter_code
_entity_poly.pdbx_strand_id
1 'polypeptide(L)'
;MTLNLLSVVVALAALLYGAVKIRLIPAMFRQARTLGVRYPQFRLLGVIEVVLAILVVLGIWAGWVGTIGSLLLTVVMSVLIVLHARANDVPMNYIAPAALGILSFILFLVHVYT
;
A
#
# COMPACT_ATOMS: atom_id res chain seq x y z
N MET A 1 10.38 20.24 0.67
CA MET A 1 11.02 19.49 -0.45
C MET A 1 11.11 17.99 -0.16
N THR A 2 11.61 17.58 1.01
CA THR A 2 11.70 16.17 1.45
C THR A 2 10.33 15.46 1.55
N LEU A 3 9.30 16.12 2.10
CA LEU A 3 7.93 15.56 2.17
C LEU A 3 7.34 15.25 0.78
N ASN A 4 7.55 16.15 -0.20
CA ASN A 4 7.03 15.95 -1.56
C ASN A 4 7.71 14.75 -2.24
N LEU A 5 9.03 14.63 -2.09
CA LEU A 5 9.79 13.49 -2.60
C LEU A 5 9.29 12.17 -1.98
N LEU A 6 9.12 12.12 -0.66
CA LEU A 6 8.62 10.94 0.03
C LEU A 6 7.19 10.60 -0.41
N SER A 7 6.32 11.60 -0.54
CA SER A 7 4.93 11.44 -1.02
C SER A 7 4.89 10.82 -2.41
N VAL A 8 5.73 11.33 -3.33
CA VAL A 8 5.82 10.79 -4.70
C VAL A 8 6.34 9.36 -4.71
N VAL A 9 7.39 9.05 -3.93
CA VAL A 9 7.96 7.69 -3.87
C VAL A 9 6.93 6.70 -3.31
N VAL A 10 6.28 7.03 -2.20
CA VAL A 10 5.24 6.19 -1.58
C VAL A 10 4.07 5.99 -2.53
N ALA A 11 3.59 7.07 -3.15
CA ALA A 11 2.48 6.99 -4.09
C ALA A 11 2.82 6.15 -5.33
N LEU A 12 4.00 6.34 -5.93
CA LEU A 12 4.41 5.55 -7.09
C LEU A 12 4.54 4.07 -6.76
N ALA A 13 5.14 3.73 -5.62
CA ALA A 13 5.23 2.35 -5.17
C ALA A 13 3.83 1.74 -4.97
N ALA A 14 2.94 2.43 -4.25
CA ALA A 14 1.58 1.99 -4.01
C ALA A 14 0.75 1.87 -5.30
N LEU A 15 0.90 2.80 -6.25
CA LEU A 15 0.26 2.75 -7.57
C LEU A 15 0.72 1.54 -8.37
N LEU A 16 2.03 1.28 -8.42
CA LEU A 16 2.58 0.14 -9.15
C LEU A 16 2.11 -1.19 -8.54
N TYR A 17 2.20 -1.34 -7.23
CA TYR A 17 1.75 -2.56 -6.54
C TYR A 17 0.24 -2.76 -6.68
N GLY A 18 -0.56 -1.73 -6.44
CA GLY A 18 -2.01 -1.78 -6.58
C GLY A 18 -2.43 -2.10 -8.02
N ALA A 19 -1.82 -1.45 -9.02
CA ALA A 19 -2.10 -1.71 -10.43
C ALA A 19 -1.79 -3.16 -10.83
N VAL A 20 -0.69 -3.73 -10.34
CA VAL A 20 -0.34 -5.13 -10.61
C VAL A 20 -1.40 -6.08 -10.03
N LYS A 21 -1.91 -5.82 -8.81
CA LYS A 21 -2.96 -6.63 -8.17
C LYS A 21 -4.31 -6.55 -8.89
N ILE A 22 -4.62 -5.42 -9.54
CA ILE A 22 -5.86 -5.24 -10.30
C ILE A 22 -5.83 -6.05 -11.62
N ARG A 23 -4.64 -6.22 -12.21
CA ARG A 23 -4.46 -6.91 -13.49
C ARG A 23 -4.74 -8.41 -13.39
N LEU A 24 -5.37 -8.95 -14.43
CA LEU A 24 -5.70 -10.37 -14.60
C LEU A 24 -4.47 -11.20 -15.04
N ILE A 25 -3.35 -11.08 -14.34
CA ILE A 25 -2.14 -11.85 -14.64
C ILE A 25 -2.07 -13.15 -13.80
N PRO A 26 -1.60 -14.28 -14.36
CA PRO A 26 -1.58 -15.58 -13.66
C PRO A 26 -0.84 -15.56 -12.31
N ALA A 27 0.19 -14.72 -12.19
CA ALA A 27 0.94 -14.56 -10.95
C ALA A 27 0.08 -14.06 -9.78
N MET A 28 -0.86 -13.14 -10.03
CA MET A 28 -1.73 -12.58 -8.98
C MET A 28 -2.80 -13.56 -8.53
N PHE A 29 -3.30 -14.42 -9.42
CA PHE A 29 -4.19 -15.53 -9.04
C PHE A 29 -3.49 -16.52 -8.12
N ARG A 30 -2.23 -16.87 -8.42
CA ARG A 30 -1.42 -17.72 -7.55
C ARG A 30 -1.19 -17.05 -6.20
N GLN A 31 -0.83 -15.77 -6.17
CA GLN A 31 -0.62 -15.03 -4.93
C GLN A 31 -1.90 -14.96 -4.08
N ALA A 32 -3.05 -14.64 -4.68
CA ALA A 32 -4.33 -14.64 -3.96
C ALA A 32 -4.66 -16.02 -3.35
N ARG A 33 -4.37 -17.10 -4.09
CA ARG A 33 -4.55 -18.48 -3.62
C ARG A 33 -3.60 -18.81 -2.46
N THR A 34 -2.32 -18.45 -2.57
CA THR A 34 -1.34 -18.62 -1.48
C THR A 34 -1.78 -17.88 -0.22
N LEU A 35 -2.30 -16.67 -0.37
CA LEU A 35 -2.80 -15.85 0.73
C LEU A 35 -4.17 -16.32 1.28
N GLY A 36 -4.77 -17.36 0.71
CA GLY A 36 -6.06 -17.88 1.16
C GLY A 36 -7.25 -16.94 0.93
N VAL A 37 -7.11 -15.93 0.05
CA VAL A 37 -8.14 -14.94 -0.24
C VAL A 37 -8.78 -15.17 -1.61
N ARG A 38 -10.07 -14.83 -1.74
CA ARG A 38 -10.73 -14.89 -3.05
C ARG A 38 -10.15 -13.80 -3.94
N TYR A 39 -9.90 -14.13 -5.21
CA TYR A 39 -9.30 -13.19 -6.16
C TYR A 39 -10.04 -11.83 -6.29
N PRO A 40 -11.39 -11.76 -6.25
CA PRO A 40 -12.08 -10.46 -6.20
C PRO A 40 -11.71 -9.60 -4.98
N GLN A 41 -11.51 -10.21 -3.80
CA GLN A 41 -11.08 -9.49 -2.59
C GLN A 41 -9.64 -9.00 -2.73
N PHE A 42 -8.78 -9.82 -3.35
CA PHE A 42 -7.40 -9.43 -3.65
C PHE A 42 -7.32 -8.26 -4.64
N ARG A 43 -8.18 -8.25 -5.67
CA ARG A 43 -8.31 -7.11 -6.59
C ARG A 43 -8.81 -5.86 -5.88
N LEU A 44 -9.77 -6.00 -4.97
CA LEU A 44 -10.29 -4.88 -4.19
C LEU A 44 -9.18 -4.22 -3.36
N LEU A 45 -8.30 -5.01 -2.74
CA LEU A 45 -7.10 -4.47 -2.06
C LEU A 45 -6.22 -3.65 -3.01
N GLY A 46 -6.00 -4.14 -4.24
CA GLY A 46 -5.28 -3.40 -5.26
C GLY A 46 -5.95 -2.06 -5.64
N VAL A 47 -7.28 -2.04 -5.77
CA VAL A 47 -8.04 -0.80 -6.02
C VAL A 47 -7.89 0.17 -4.85
N ILE A 48 -8.00 -0.31 -3.62
CA ILE A 48 -7.82 0.50 -2.41
C ILE A 48 -6.42 1.10 -2.39
N GLU A 49 -5.37 0.31 -2.66
CA GLU A 49 -3.99 0.81 -2.74
C GLU A 49 -3.84 1.94 -3.76
N VAL A 50 -4.44 1.81 -4.94
CA VAL A 50 -4.43 2.86 -5.97
C VAL A 50 -5.14 4.13 -5.49
N VAL A 51 -6.33 4.01 -4.91
CA VAL A 51 -7.09 5.16 -4.40
C VAL A 51 -6.31 5.88 -3.30
N LEU A 52 -5.74 5.14 -2.34
CA LEU A 52 -4.95 5.71 -1.27
C LEU A 52 -3.66 6.35 -1.77
N ALA A 53 -3.03 5.78 -2.79
CA ALA A 53 -1.87 6.39 -3.44
C ALA A 53 -2.23 7.73 -4.09
N ILE A 54 -3.41 7.84 -4.73
CA ILE A 54 -3.91 9.12 -5.26
C ILE A 54 -4.12 10.12 -4.13
N LEU A 55 -4.70 9.71 -3.00
CA LEU A 55 -4.85 10.60 -1.82
C LEU A 55 -3.49 11.10 -1.30
N VAL A 56 -2.46 10.23 -1.26
CA VAL A 56 -1.10 10.63 -0.88
C VAL A 56 -0.54 11.68 -1.85
N VAL A 57 -0.75 11.55 -3.16
CA VAL A 57 -0.35 12.57 -4.15
C VAL A 57 -1.12 13.87 -3.96
N LEU A 58 -2.44 13.80 -3.76
CA LEU A 58 -3.27 14.97 -3.48
C LEU A 58 -2.87 15.68 -2.19
N GLY A 59 -2.28 14.94 -1.25
CA GLY A 59 -1.67 15.45 -0.02
C GLY A 59 -0.63 16.54 -0.22
N ILE A 60 0.05 16.55 -1.37
CA ILE A 60 1.05 17.58 -1.71
C ILE A 60 0.42 18.98 -1.76
N TRP A 61 -0.84 19.09 -2.19
CA TRP A 61 -1.58 20.36 -2.20
C TRP A 61 -2.48 20.54 -0.98
N ALA A 62 -2.94 19.45 -0.38
CA ALA A 62 -3.83 19.46 0.77
C ALA A 62 -3.34 18.50 1.86
N GLY A 63 -2.51 18.99 2.79
CA GLY A 63 -1.81 18.14 3.77
C GLY A 63 -2.71 17.21 4.60
N TRP A 64 -3.93 17.62 4.92
CA TRP A 64 -4.89 16.76 5.62
C TRP A 64 -5.31 15.52 4.80
N VAL A 65 -5.38 15.64 3.46
CA VAL A 65 -5.64 14.52 2.55
C VAL A 65 -4.47 13.55 2.56
N GLY A 66 -3.25 14.07 2.54
CA GLY A 66 -2.02 13.28 2.65
C GLY A 66 -1.93 12.53 3.97
N THR A 67 -2.36 13.16 5.07
CA THR A 67 -2.44 12.54 6.41
C THR A 67 -3.38 11.32 6.40
N ILE A 68 -4.59 11.48 5.86
CA ILE A 68 -5.57 10.37 5.80
C ILE A 68 -5.07 9.28 4.84
N GLY A 69 -4.59 9.65 3.66
CA GLY A 69 -4.10 8.72 2.65
C GLY A 69 -2.94 7.87 3.17
N SER A 70 -1.94 8.50 3.79
CA SER A 70 -0.76 7.84 4.35
C SER A 70 -1.12 6.91 5.52
N LEU A 71 -2.00 7.35 6.43
CA LEU A 71 -2.46 6.52 7.55
C LEU A 71 -3.23 5.28 7.06
N LEU A 72 -4.21 5.46 6.17
CA LEU A 72 -4.98 4.34 5.62
C LEU A 72 -4.09 3.39 4.82
N LEU A 73 -3.09 3.91 4.11
CA LEU A 73 -2.15 3.08 3.36
C LEU A 73 -1.30 2.23 4.31
N THR A 74 -0.86 2.79 5.45
CA THR A 74 -0.22 2.02 6.52
C THR A 74 -1.12 0.89 7.02
N VAL A 75 -2.39 1.16 7.29
CA VAL A 75 -3.34 0.13 7.74
C VAL A 75 -3.48 -1.00 6.70
N VAL A 76 -3.62 -0.65 5.41
CA VAL A 76 -3.70 -1.65 4.33
C VAL A 76 -2.44 -2.51 4.26
N MET A 77 -1.26 -1.90 4.38
CA MET A 77 0.00 -2.64 4.39
C MET A 77 0.11 -3.56 5.61
N SER A 78 -0.34 -3.13 6.79
CA SER A 78 -0.42 -4.00 7.98
C SER A 78 -1.36 -5.18 7.76
N VAL A 79 -2.52 -4.99 7.12
CA VAL A 79 -3.43 -6.09 6.77
C VAL A 79 -2.75 -7.07 5.82
N LEU A 80 -2.02 -6.60 4.81
CA LEU A 80 -1.26 -7.47 3.90
C LEU A 80 -0.20 -8.30 4.62
N ILE A 81 0.55 -7.69 5.53
CA ILE A 81 1.53 -8.39 6.38
C ILE A 81 0.84 -9.50 7.18
N VAL A 82 -0.31 -9.22 7.79
CA VAL A 82 -1.10 -10.21 8.52
C VAL A 82 -1.60 -11.33 7.60
N LEU A 83 -2.00 -11.02 6.36
CA LEU A 83 -2.41 -12.04 5.38
C LEU A 83 -1.24 -12.96 5.02
N HIS A 84 -0.06 -12.41 4.76
CA HIS A 84 1.16 -13.22 4.53
C HIS A 84 1.49 -14.07 5.76
N ALA A 85 1.40 -13.50 6.97
CA ALA A 85 1.66 -14.21 8.23
C ALA A 85 0.71 -15.39 8.43
N ARG A 86 -0.59 -15.18 8.21
CA ARG A 86 -1.62 -16.22 8.31
C ARG A 86 -1.44 -17.32 7.27
N ALA A 87 -0.89 -16.99 6.11
CA ALA A 87 -0.58 -17.95 5.05
C ALA A 87 0.72 -18.74 5.30
N ASN A 88 1.45 -18.47 6.38
CA ASN A 88 2.80 -19.00 6.62
C ASN A 88 3.74 -18.77 5.42
N ASP A 89 3.60 -17.62 4.78
CA ASP A 89 4.41 -17.27 3.61
C ASP A 89 5.87 -17.01 4.02
N VAL A 90 6.80 -17.06 3.05
CA VAL A 90 8.22 -16.81 3.32
C VAL A 90 8.47 -15.33 3.66
N PRO A 91 9.33 -15.01 4.65
CA PRO A 91 9.59 -13.62 5.08
C PRO A 91 9.95 -12.65 3.94
N MET A 92 10.57 -13.15 2.87
CA MET A 92 10.90 -12.38 1.67
C MET A 92 9.66 -11.72 1.03
N ASN A 93 8.50 -12.37 1.09
CA ASN A 93 7.25 -11.87 0.51
C ASN A 93 6.61 -10.72 1.32
N TYR A 94 7.09 -10.49 2.55
CA TYR A 94 6.62 -9.42 3.43
C TYR A 94 7.40 -8.13 3.19
N ILE A 95 8.55 -8.18 2.51
CA ILE A 95 9.45 -7.03 2.38
C ILE A 95 8.74 -5.85 1.74
N ALA A 96 8.01 -6.08 0.64
CA ALA A 96 7.30 -5.03 -0.07
C ALA A 96 6.23 -4.34 0.80
N PRO A 97 5.24 -5.06 1.37
CA PRO A 97 4.24 -4.42 2.23
C PRO A 97 4.86 -3.85 3.51
N ALA A 98 5.90 -4.46 4.08
CA ALA A 98 6.59 -3.91 5.25
C ALA A 98 7.29 -2.59 4.95
N ALA A 99 8.11 -2.53 3.89
CA ALA A 99 8.81 -1.31 3.48
C ALA A 99 7.82 -0.19 3.15
N LEU A 100 6.79 -0.48 2.35
CA LEU A 100 5.79 0.50 1.98
C LEU A 100 4.96 0.95 3.20
N GLY A 101 4.64 0.04 4.11
CA GLY A 101 3.94 0.34 5.36
C GLY A 101 4.73 1.27 6.27
N ILE A 102 6.03 1.01 6.45
CA ILE A 102 6.95 1.86 7.22
C ILE A 102 7.06 3.25 6.58
N LEU A 103 7.30 3.31 5.26
CA LEU A 103 7.42 4.60 4.56
C LEU A 103 6.12 5.41 4.62
N SER A 104 4.96 4.75 4.48
CA SER A 104 3.66 5.40 4.62
C SER A 104 3.43 5.92 6.03
N PHE A 105 3.87 5.18 7.05
CA PHE A 105 3.74 5.61 8.43
C PHE A 105 4.66 6.79 8.77
N ILE A 106 5.90 6.77 8.27
CA ILE A 106 6.81 7.91 8.37
C ILE A 106 6.17 9.13 7.70
N LEU A 107 5.61 8.95 6.49
CA LEU A 107 4.96 10.04 5.78
C LEU A 107 3.75 10.61 6.53
N PHE A 108 2.96 9.75 7.18
CA PHE A 108 1.87 10.15 8.07
C PHE A 108 2.39 11.02 9.22
N LEU A 109 3.43 10.55 9.93
CA LEU A 109 4.02 11.30 11.04
C LEU A 109 4.52 12.67 10.56
N VAL A 110 5.19 12.74 9.41
CA VAL A 110 5.66 14.03 8.88
C VAL A 110 4.48 14.97 8.63
N HIS A 111 3.39 14.53 7.99
CA HIS A 111 2.22 15.37 7.76
C HIS A 111 1.55 15.88 9.05
N VAL A 112 1.62 15.11 10.14
CA VAL A 112 1.02 15.51 11.43
C VAL A 112 1.86 16.56 12.15
N TYR A 113 3.18 16.53 11.98
CA TYR A 113 4.12 17.41 12.70
C TYR A 113 4.64 18.60 11.88
N THR A 114 4.19 18.77 10.63
CA THR A 114 4.52 19.91 9.76
C THR A 114 3.29 20.73 9.42
#